data_AF-A0A3L7PYJ4-F1
#
_entry.id   AF-A0A3L7PYJ4-F1
#
_cell.length_a   1.000
_cell.length_b   1.000
_cell.length_c   1.000
_cell.angle_alpha   90.00
_cell.angle_beta   90.00
_cell.angle_gamma   90.00
#
_symmetry.space_group_name_H-M   'P 1'
#
loop_
_entity.id
_entity.type
_entity.pdbx_description
1 polymer ?
#
loop_
_entity_poly.entity_id
_entity_poly.type
_entity_poly.pdbx_seq_one_letter_code
_entity_poly.pdbx_strand_id
1 'polypeptide(L)'
;MPILVSCKCGKKLNAPDTLAGKKAKCPACSAMLVVPEVLELIEDEIEFIDEAELVDEVPLPKARAARPKTKAEKFAEYDAEPESRSDAPEQTEYDRKLSGDTHASNPGNVKVDVLFAFMNSPTGTLVMVAIALVLLALGAWNFTKPDGGKTGSGFVAVGIGTLVICAYGWHLFSRTMIYGCANPGVVVDADKGLVAVITDLDCGAGEEHWVIKIGKYPLSKMTGGPGEDGMRLGTVAGYAGDASKGHWDTFEPYVVNCLTRDKKRIKKVLATFSARDWVMLNEGLKEVPTPYKTGQWRVLEDLGAE
;
A
#
# COMPACT_ATOMS: atom_id res chain seq x y z
N MET A 1 2.87 24.52 36.63
CA MET A 1 3.74 23.35 36.46
C MET A 1 5.13 23.79 35.99
N PRO A 2 6.19 22.98 36.11
CA PRO A 2 7.47 23.28 35.48
C PRO A 2 7.58 22.58 34.12
N ILE A 3 7.91 23.34 33.07
CA ILE A 3 8.17 22.83 31.72
C ILE A 3 9.58 22.24 31.67
N LEU A 4 9.68 20.95 31.39
CA LEU A 4 10.97 20.26 31.21
C LEU A 4 11.55 20.60 29.83
N VAL A 5 12.70 21.27 29.81
CA VAL A 5 13.39 21.65 28.58
C VAL A 5 14.80 21.07 28.56
N SER A 6 15.18 20.44 27.44
CA SER A 6 16.53 19.89 27.24
C SER A 6 17.42 20.90 26.51
N CYS A 7 18.54 21.27 27.12
CA CYS A 7 19.53 22.14 26.48
C CYS A 7 20.49 21.34 25.58
N LYS A 8 21.06 21.98 24.55
CA LYS A 8 22.07 21.37 23.66
C LYS A 8 23.32 20.87 24.38
N CYS A 9 23.61 21.36 25.59
CA CYS A 9 24.70 20.84 26.42
C CYS A 9 24.37 19.51 27.13
N GLY A 10 23.18 18.94 26.91
CA GLY A 10 22.74 17.68 27.52
C GLY A 10 22.06 17.83 28.89
N LYS A 11 22.01 19.04 29.47
CA LYS A 11 21.36 19.26 30.76
C LYS A 11 19.84 19.49 30.60
N LYS A 12 19.05 18.75 31.36
CA LYS A 12 17.60 18.98 31.51
C LYS A 12 17.35 20.11 32.53
N LEU A 13 16.48 21.04 32.18
CA LEU A 13 16.15 22.23 32.97
C LEU A 13 14.65 22.25 33.24
N ASN A 14 14.28 22.71 34.43
CA ASN A 14 12.89 22.99 34.79
C ASN A 14 12.65 24.49 34.59
N ALA A 15 11.92 24.85 33.54
CA ALA A 15 11.51 26.23 33.30
C ALA A 15 10.14 26.47 33.95
N PRO A 16 9.91 27.60 34.66
CA PRO A 16 8.57 27.96 35.11
C PRO A 16 7.65 28.25 33.91
N ASP A 17 6.34 27.98 34.06
CA ASP A 17 5.34 28.23 33.01
C ASP A 17 5.34 29.68 32.50
N THR A 18 5.75 30.65 33.32
CA THR A 18 5.86 32.07 32.92
C THR A 18 6.85 32.32 31.77
N LEU A 19 7.71 31.34 31.50
CA LEU A 19 8.67 31.34 30.40
C LEU A 19 8.21 30.51 29.19
N ALA A 20 7.02 29.89 29.20
CA ALA A 20 6.45 29.22 28.03
C ALA A 20 6.46 30.15 26.80
N GLY A 21 6.93 29.65 25.65
CA GLY A 21 7.10 30.43 24.42
C GLY A 21 8.24 31.45 24.43
N LYS A 22 8.97 31.65 25.54
CA LYS A 22 10.04 32.66 25.69
C LYS A 22 11.44 32.06 25.65
N LYS A 23 12.44 32.91 25.44
CA LYS A 23 13.87 32.56 25.48
C LYS A 23 14.38 32.56 26.93
N ALA A 24 15.03 31.48 27.34
CA ALA A 24 15.66 31.32 28.64
C ALA A 24 17.16 30.99 28.49
N LYS A 25 17.96 31.29 29.51
CA LYS A 25 19.41 31.00 29.53
C LYS A 25 19.68 29.72 30.32
N CYS A 26 20.47 28.81 29.75
CA CYS A 26 20.91 27.61 30.46
C CYS A 26 21.91 27.98 31.57
N PRO A 27 21.69 27.59 32.84
CA PRO A 27 22.64 27.87 33.93
C PRO A 27 23.95 27.07 33.84
N ALA A 28 24.01 26.00 33.01
CA ALA A 28 25.21 25.17 32.89
C ALA A 28 26.14 25.58 31.75
N CYS A 29 25.61 25.97 30.58
CA CYS A 29 26.41 26.35 29.41
C CYS A 29 26.19 27.79 28.94
N SER A 30 25.33 28.55 29.62
CA SER A 30 24.96 29.93 29.24
C SER A 30 24.30 30.10 27.87
N ALA A 31 23.97 29.01 27.16
CA ALA A 31 23.28 29.09 25.87
C ALA A 31 21.81 29.55 26.03
N MET A 32 21.31 30.32 25.06
CA MET A 32 19.90 30.68 24.97
C MET A 32 19.10 29.55 24.31
N LEU A 33 17.99 29.15 24.94
CA LEU A 33 17.06 28.12 24.49
C LEU A 33 15.62 28.66 24.52
N VAL A 34 14.77 28.15 23.64
CA VAL A 34 13.34 28.50 23.58
C VAL A 34 12.57 27.47 24.39
N VAL A 35 11.74 27.93 25.33
CA VAL A 35 10.83 27.07 26.09
C VAL A 35 9.58 26.85 25.24
N PRO A 36 9.14 25.59 24.99
CA PRO A 36 7.94 25.32 24.21
C PRO A 36 6.70 25.97 24.81
N GLU A 37 5.79 26.44 23.97
CA GLU A 37 4.45 26.87 24.37
C GLU A 37 3.57 25.62 24.50
N VAL A 38 2.88 25.47 25.63
CA VAL A 38 1.96 24.36 25.84
C VAL A 38 0.66 24.71 25.10
N LEU A 39 0.35 23.96 24.04
CA LEU A 39 -0.95 24.01 23.39
C LEU A 39 -1.97 23.39 24.35
N GLU A 40 -2.87 24.21 24.89
CA GLU A 40 -4.05 23.73 25.62
C GLU A 40 -4.97 23.02 24.62
N LEU A 41 -5.00 21.69 24.69
CA LEU A 41 -6.05 20.90 24.06
C LEU A 41 -7.27 20.96 24.98
N ILE A 42 -8.39 21.38 24.41
CA ILE A 42 -9.71 21.46 25.03
C ILE A 42 -10.14 20.03 25.39
N GLU A 43 -10.23 19.74 26.69
CA GLU A 43 -10.83 18.52 27.24
C GLU A 43 -12.28 18.83 27.64
N ASP A 44 -13.24 18.51 26.76
CA ASP A 44 -14.66 18.44 27.11
C ASP A 44 -15.25 17.19 26.41
N GLU A 45 -15.20 16.04 27.09
CA GLU A 45 -16.17 14.91 27.07
C GLU A 45 -15.48 13.62 27.55
N ILE A 46 -15.34 13.45 28.87
CA ILE A 46 -15.43 12.12 29.49
C ILE A 46 -16.26 12.27 30.76
N GLU A 47 -17.49 11.80 30.67
CA GLU A 47 -18.44 11.73 31.78
C GLU A 47 -18.18 10.44 32.59
N PHE A 48 -17.79 10.62 33.85
CA PHE A 48 -18.02 9.80 35.06
C PHE A 48 -18.14 8.27 34.95
N ILE A 49 -17.18 7.55 35.55
CA ILE A 49 -17.43 6.36 36.40
C ILE A 49 -16.52 6.42 37.63
N ASP A 50 -17.10 6.09 38.78
CA ASP A 50 -16.71 6.43 40.14
C ASP A 50 -15.42 5.79 40.70
N GLU A 51 -14.90 6.53 41.67
CA GLU A 51 -13.74 6.36 42.55
C GLU A 51 -13.94 5.26 43.61
N ALA A 52 -13.03 4.27 43.69
CA ALA A 52 -12.45 3.71 44.95
C ALA A 52 -11.78 2.34 44.76
N GLU A 53 -10.45 2.29 44.77
CA GLU A 53 -9.67 1.53 45.77
C GLU A 53 -8.18 1.87 45.65
N LEU A 54 -7.67 2.55 46.67
CA LEU A 54 -6.25 2.77 46.90
C LEU A 54 -5.57 1.43 47.21
N VAL A 55 -4.69 0.97 46.32
CA VAL A 55 -3.74 -0.10 46.63
C VAL A 55 -2.34 0.51 46.57
N ASP A 56 -1.64 0.44 47.70
CA ASP A 56 -0.28 0.97 47.88
C ASP A 56 0.67 0.47 46.78
N GLU A 57 1.32 1.40 46.07
CA GLU A 57 2.31 1.10 45.04
C GLU A 57 3.56 0.46 45.64
N VAL A 58 3.69 -0.85 45.47
CA VAL A 58 4.97 -1.56 45.61
C VAL A 58 5.91 -1.08 44.50
N PRO A 59 7.17 -0.67 44.80
CA PRO A 59 8.08 -0.22 43.75
C PRO A 59 8.37 -1.34 42.75
N LEU A 60 7.93 -1.16 41.51
CA LEU A 60 8.21 -2.10 40.42
C LEU A 60 9.73 -2.23 40.20
N PRO A 61 10.26 -3.47 40.04
CA PRO A 61 11.65 -3.67 39.71
C PRO A 61 11.97 -3.00 38.36
N LYS A 62 13.12 -2.32 38.26
CA LYS A 62 13.61 -1.77 36.98
C LYS A 62 13.63 -2.89 35.93
N ALA A 63 12.74 -2.78 34.94
CA ALA A 63 12.61 -3.76 33.88
C ALA A 63 13.97 -3.99 33.21
N ARG A 64 14.45 -5.24 33.24
CA ARG A 64 15.55 -5.68 32.37
C ARG A 64 15.10 -5.46 30.93
N ALA A 65 15.99 -4.92 30.10
CA ALA A 65 15.75 -4.79 28.66
C ALA A 65 15.31 -6.16 28.12
N ALA A 66 14.09 -6.21 27.58
CA ALA A 66 13.52 -7.44 27.07
C ALA A 66 14.37 -7.97 25.92
N ARG A 67 14.56 -9.30 25.88
CA ARG A 67 15.23 -9.98 24.77
C ARG A 67 14.45 -9.68 23.46
N PRO A 68 15.14 -9.41 22.34
CA PRO A 68 14.47 -9.28 21.05
C PRO A 68 13.73 -10.59 20.71
N LYS A 69 12.43 -10.47 20.41
CA LYS A 69 11.54 -11.58 20.06
C LYS A 69 12.01 -12.28 18.78
N THR A 70 11.90 -13.61 18.74
CA THR A 70 12.12 -14.41 17.53
C THR A 70 11.05 -14.11 16.48
N LYS A 71 11.26 -14.59 15.24
CA LYS A 71 10.27 -14.48 14.17
C LYS A 71 8.94 -15.09 14.61
N ALA A 72 8.93 -16.38 14.95
CA ALA A 72 7.74 -17.09 15.45
C ALA A 72 7.06 -16.38 16.63
N GLU A 73 7.82 -15.86 17.60
CA GLU A 73 7.26 -15.12 18.75
C GLU A 73 6.55 -13.82 18.35
N LYS A 74 7.04 -13.11 17.32
CA LYS A 74 6.35 -11.92 16.80
C LYS A 74 5.03 -12.30 16.15
N PHE A 75 4.99 -13.40 15.41
CA PHE A 75 3.77 -13.88 14.75
C PHE A 75 2.73 -14.36 15.75
N ALA A 76 3.13 -15.19 16.72
CA ALA A 76 2.25 -15.72 17.75
C ALA A 76 1.60 -14.64 18.62
N GLU A 77 2.27 -13.50 18.84
CA GLU A 77 1.69 -12.34 19.54
C GLU A 77 0.50 -11.74 18.79
N TYR A 78 0.60 -11.60 17.46
CA TYR A 78 -0.50 -11.08 16.64
C TYR A 78 -1.61 -12.12 16.45
N ASP A 79 -1.28 -13.41 16.44
CA ASP A 79 -2.24 -14.50 16.26
C ASP A 79 -3.06 -14.76 17.55
N ALA A 80 -2.53 -14.36 18.70
CA ALA A 80 -3.19 -14.47 20.00
C ALA A 80 -4.16 -13.30 20.30
N GLU A 81 -4.04 -12.17 19.61
CA GLU A 81 -5.06 -11.11 19.64
C GLU A 81 -6.23 -11.53 18.75
N PRO A 82 -7.49 -11.48 19.23
CA PRO A 82 -8.62 -11.80 18.37
C PRO A 82 -8.61 -10.82 17.20
N GLU A 83 -8.44 -11.33 15.97
CA GLU A 83 -8.58 -10.53 14.75
C GLU A 83 -9.98 -9.89 14.75
N SER A 84 -10.12 -8.68 15.29
CA SER A 84 -11.21 -7.81 14.95
C SER A 84 -10.97 -7.36 13.53
N ARG A 85 -11.29 -8.22 12.55
CA ARG A 85 -11.61 -7.79 11.18
C ARG A 85 -12.93 -7.01 11.21
N SER A 86 -13.02 -6.01 12.07
CA SER A 86 -14.04 -4.97 12.02
C SER A 86 -13.62 -4.04 10.90
N ASP A 87 -14.53 -3.82 9.94
CA ASP A 87 -14.45 -2.84 8.86
C ASP A 87 -14.04 -3.37 7.47
N ALA A 88 -14.20 -4.67 7.20
CA ALA A 88 -14.47 -5.06 5.82
C ALA A 88 -15.73 -4.29 5.35
N PRO A 89 -15.65 -3.45 4.31
CA PRO A 89 -16.76 -2.57 3.94
C PRO A 89 -18.01 -3.42 3.66
N GLU A 90 -19.11 -3.08 4.33
CA GLU A 90 -20.40 -3.73 4.15
C GLU A 90 -20.78 -3.74 2.65
N GLN A 91 -21.01 -4.95 2.12
CA GLN A 91 -21.30 -5.18 0.71
C GLN A 91 -22.56 -4.43 0.29
N THR A 92 -22.46 -3.55 -0.70
CA THR A 92 -23.62 -2.81 -1.22
C THR A 92 -24.46 -3.70 -2.13
N GLU A 93 -25.75 -3.38 -2.29
CA GLU A 93 -26.67 -4.11 -3.18
C GLU A 93 -26.21 -4.12 -4.66
N TYR A 94 -25.38 -3.14 -5.05
CA TYR A 94 -24.72 -3.11 -6.35
C TYR A 94 -23.61 -4.17 -6.48
N ASP A 95 -22.96 -4.53 -5.37
CA ASP A 95 -21.88 -5.53 -5.30
C ASP A 95 -22.40 -6.97 -5.48
N ARG A 96 -23.67 -7.23 -5.13
CA ARG A 96 -24.30 -8.57 -5.26
C ARG A 96 -24.88 -8.85 -6.65
N LYS A 97 -25.16 -7.84 -7.46
CA LYS A 97 -25.94 -7.99 -8.69
C LYS A 97 -25.11 -8.32 -9.95
N LEU A 98 -23.80 -8.61 -9.82
CA LEU A 98 -22.90 -8.72 -10.98
C LEU A 98 -21.85 -9.85 -10.99
N SER A 99 -21.81 -10.78 -10.03
CA SER A 99 -20.71 -11.77 -9.95
C SER A 99 -21.10 -13.21 -10.29
N GLY A 100 -20.31 -13.80 -11.19
CA GLY A 100 -19.89 -15.20 -11.16
C GLY A 100 -18.67 -15.33 -10.24
N ASP A 101 -18.92 -14.98 -8.98
CA ASP A 101 -18.30 -15.29 -7.68
C ASP A 101 -16.86 -15.81 -7.60
N THR A 102 -15.87 -14.94 -7.83
CA THR A 102 -14.58 -15.06 -7.13
C THR A 102 -14.07 -13.67 -6.77
N HIS A 103 -14.03 -13.37 -5.47
CA HIS A 103 -13.57 -12.11 -4.91
C HIS A 103 -12.51 -12.39 -3.84
N ALA A 104 -11.48 -11.56 -3.76
CA ALA A 104 -10.47 -11.70 -2.70
C ALA A 104 -11.06 -11.34 -1.33
N SER A 105 -10.55 -11.97 -0.27
CA SER A 105 -10.97 -11.71 1.12
C SER A 105 -10.72 -10.27 1.57
N ASN A 106 -9.69 -9.61 1.02
CA ASN A 106 -9.43 -8.19 1.17
C ASN A 106 -9.46 -7.51 -0.21
N PRO A 107 -10.63 -7.10 -0.73
CA PRO A 107 -10.74 -6.54 -2.07
C PRO A 107 -10.23 -5.10 -2.13
N GLY A 108 -9.52 -4.76 -3.21
CA GLY A 108 -8.99 -3.42 -3.43
C GLY A 108 -10.06 -2.32 -3.46
N ASN A 109 -11.22 -2.59 -4.06
CA ASN A 109 -12.32 -1.63 -4.24
C ASN A 109 -11.86 -0.29 -4.85
N VAL A 110 -10.85 -0.33 -5.73
CA VAL A 110 -10.25 0.85 -6.34
C VAL A 110 -10.90 1.12 -7.68
N LYS A 111 -11.58 2.27 -7.80
CA LYS A 111 -11.98 2.81 -9.09
C LYS A 111 -10.77 3.46 -9.76
N VAL A 112 -10.35 2.88 -10.87
CA VAL A 112 -9.24 3.40 -11.68
C VAL A 112 -9.65 4.70 -12.35
N ASP A 113 -8.79 5.71 -12.22
CA ASP A 113 -8.87 6.92 -13.00
C ASP A 113 -8.11 6.70 -14.30
N VAL A 114 -8.85 6.40 -15.36
CA VAL A 114 -8.32 5.96 -16.65
C VAL A 114 -7.27 6.91 -17.22
N LEU A 115 -7.59 8.20 -17.25
CA LEU A 115 -6.68 9.21 -17.79
C LEU A 115 -5.44 9.37 -16.92
N PHE A 116 -5.61 9.38 -15.60
CA PHE A 116 -4.49 9.47 -14.67
C PHE A 116 -3.55 8.26 -14.75
N ALA A 117 -4.12 7.05 -14.75
CA ALA A 117 -3.37 5.81 -14.89
C ALA A 117 -2.58 5.77 -16.22
N PHE A 118 -3.18 6.21 -17.33
CA PHE A 118 -2.49 6.33 -18.62
C PHE A 118 -1.33 7.33 -18.60
N MET A 119 -1.50 8.48 -17.96
CA MET A 119 -0.43 9.47 -17.87
C MET A 119 0.74 9.00 -17.00
N ASN A 120 0.48 8.13 -16.03
CA ASN A 120 1.46 7.66 -15.08
C ASN A 120 2.22 6.42 -15.57
N SER A 121 1.53 5.50 -16.25
CA SER A 121 2.13 4.34 -16.90
C SER A 121 1.69 4.25 -18.37
N PRO A 122 2.23 5.10 -19.26
CA PRO A 122 1.91 5.10 -20.68
C PRO A 122 2.56 3.90 -21.39
N THR A 123 2.19 2.68 -21.04
CA THR A 123 2.70 1.45 -21.66
C THR A 123 1.61 0.73 -22.43
N GLY A 124 2.01 0.04 -23.52
CA GLY A 124 1.20 -0.89 -24.32
C GLY A 124 -0.07 -0.31 -24.94
N THR A 125 -1.10 -0.08 -24.14
CA THR A 125 -2.45 0.32 -24.57
C THR A 125 -2.45 1.62 -25.37
N LEU A 126 -1.69 2.65 -24.98
CA LEU A 126 -1.62 3.89 -25.77
C LEU A 126 -1.00 3.66 -27.14
N VAL A 127 0.03 2.81 -27.22
CA VAL A 127 0.65 2.43 -28.49
C VAL A 127 -0.34 1.65 -29.34
N MET A 128 -1.10 0.72 -28.76
CA MET A 128 -2.13 -0.05 -29.47
C MET A 128 -3.29 0.84 -29.95
N VAL A 129 -3.72 1.81 -29.13
CA VAL A 129 -4.73 2.80 -29.54
C VAL A 129 -4.19 3.67 -30.68
N ALA A 130 -2.94 4.14 -30.59
CA ALA A 130 -2.32 4.90 -31.67
C ALA A 130 -2.22 4.09 -32.97
N ILE A 131 -1.79 2.82 -32.90
CA ILE A 131 -1.78 1.89 -34.04
C ILE A 131 -3.19 1.74 -34.62
N ALA A 132 -4.20 1.54 -33.77
CA ALA A 132 -5.58 1.41 -34.22
C ALA A 132 -6.05 2.67 -34.95
N LEU A 133 -5.75 3.87 -34.43
CA LEU A 133 -6.09 5.13 -35.08
C LEU A 133 -5.39 5.29 -36.43
N VAL A 134 -4.12 4.88 -36.54
CA VAL A 134 -3.39 4.86 -37.82
C VAL A 134 -4.05 3.90 -38.81
N LEU A 135 -4.42 2.70 -38.39
CA LEU A 135 -5.13 1.73 -39.24
C LEU A 135 -6.48 2.28 -39.72
N LEU A 136 -7.25 2.93 -38.84
CA LEU A 136 -8.50 3.57 -39.24
C LEU A 136 -8.28 4.69 -40.26
N ALA A 137 -7.26 5.53 -40.07
CA ALA A 137 -6.90 6.58 -41.02
C ALA A 137 -6.45 6.01 -42.37
N LEU A 138 -5.64 4.95 -42.39
CA LEU A 138 -5.26 4.24 -43.60
C LEU A 138 -6.47 3.62 -44.30
N GLY A 139 -7.42 3.07 -43.54
CA GLY A 139 -8.69 2.56 -44.05
C GLY A 139 -9.49 3.65 -44.75
N ALA A 140 -9.72 4.77 -44.07
CA ALA A 140 -10.40 5.94 -44.60
C ALA A 140 -9.73 6.48 -45.87
N TRP A 141 -8.39 6.58 -45.88
CA TRP A 141 -7.64 7.00 -47.06
C TRP A 141 -7.80 6.02 -48.23
N ASN A 142 -7.76 4.70 -48.00
CA ASN A 142 -7.94 3.74 -49.09
C ASN A 142 -9.34 3.80 -49.70
N PHE A 143 -10.39 4.16 -48.96
CA PHE A 143 -11.72 4.40 -49.54
C PHE A 143 -11.78 5.56 -50.54
N THR A 144 -10.79 6.45 -50.56
CA THR A 144 -10.70 7.53 -51.58
C THR A 144 -10.17 7.04 -52.93
N LYS A 145 -9.66 5.80 -53.03
CA LYS A 145 -9.08 5.24 -54.25
C LYS A 145 -10.13 4.42 -55.02
N PRO A 146 -10.10 4.41 -56.37
CA PRO A 146 -11.09 3.72 -57.21
C PRO A 146 -11.31 2.25 -56.86
N ASP A 147 -10.25 1.49 -56.56
CA ASP A 147 -10.31 0.07 -56.20
C ASP A 147 -10.02 -0.20 -54.72
N GLY A 148 -9.99 0.85 -53.90
CA GLY A 148 -9.49 0.76 -52.53
C GLY A 148 -10.47 0.17 -51.52
N GLY A 149 -11.70 -0.18 -51.93
CA GLY A 149 -12.75 -0.65 -51.02
C GLY A 149 -12.39 -1.89 -50.21
N LYS A 150 -11.80 -2.93 -50.84
CA LYS A 150 -11.41 -4.16 -50.12
C LYS A 150 -10.30 -3.91 -49.11
N THR A 151 -9.27 -3.17 -49.52
CA THR A 151 -8.13 -2.81 -48.67
C THR A 151 -8.54 -1.87 -47.55
N GLY A 152 -9.40 -0.88 -47.84
CA GLY A 152 -9.95 0.05 -46.85
C GLY A 152 -10.73 -0.66 -45.75
N SER A 153 -11.64 -1.57 -46.13
CA SER A 153 -12.40 -2.39 -45.18
C SER A 153 -11.51 -3.25 -44.29
N GLY A 154 -10.43 -3.83 -44.84
CA GLY A 154 -9.47 -4.60 -44.05
C GLY A 154 -8.79 -3.79 -42.95
N PHE A 155 -8.28 -2.60 -43.30
CA PHE A 155 -7.65 -1.71 -42.31
C PHE A 155 -8.64 -1.23 -41.24
N VAL A 156 -9.88 -0.90 -41.62
CA VAL A 156 -10.92 -0.51 -40.66
C VAL A 156 -11.24 -1.65 -39.69
N ALA A 157 -11.42 -2.88 -40.21
CA ALA A 157 -11.74 -4.03 -39.38
C ALA A 157 -10.65 -4.32 -38.33
N VAL A 158 -9.37 -4.29 -38.73
CA VAL A 158 -8.25 -4.49 -37.79
C VAL A 158 -8.15 -3.32 -36.79
N GLY A 159 -8.36 -2.08 -37.25
CA GLY A 159 -8.38 -0.91 -36.36
C GLY A 159 -9.47 -1.00 -35.29
N ILE A 160 -10.71 -1.31 -35.69
CA ILE A 160 -11.83 -1.51 -34.75
C ILE A 160 -11.55 -2.68 -33.81
N GLY A 161 -11.12 -3.84 -34.34
CA GLY A 161 -10.79 -5.01 -33.54
C GLY A 161 -9.73 -4.71 -32.48
N THR A 162 -8.72 -3.92 -32.83
CA THR A 162 -7.68 -3.48 -31.89
C THR A 162 -8.25 -2.60 -30.78
N LEU A 163 -9.15 -1.66 -31.10
CA LEU A 163 -9.81 -0.83 -30.09
C LEU A 163 -10.69 -1.67 -29.15
N VAL A 164 -11.40 -2.68 -29.67
CA VAL A 164 -12.21 -3.59 -28.86
C VAL A 164 -11.34 -4.38 -27.88
N ILE A 165 -10.20 -4.92 -28.34
CA ILE A 165 -9.24 -5.62 -27.47
C ILE A 165 -8.71 -4.69 -26.38
N CYS A 166 -8.36 -3.43 -26.72
CA CYS A 166 -7.91 -2.45 -25.74
C CYS A 166 -8.98 -2.13 -24.69
N ALA A 167 -10.23 -1.91 -25.13
CA ALA A 167 -11.35 -1.64 -24.25
C ALA A 167 -11.65 -2.83 -23.32
N TYR A 168 -11.61 -4.05 -23.85
CA TYR A 168 -11.79 -5.27 -23.06
C TYR A 168 -10.67 -5.49 -22.05
N GLY A 169 -9.41 -5.31 -22.46
CA GLY A 169 -8.27 -5.36 -21.55
C GLY A 169 -8.37 -4.34 -20.42
N TRP A 170 -8.82 -3.13 -20.72
CA TRP A 170 -9.08 -2.10 -19.70
C TRP A 170 -10.23 -2.46 -18.77
N HIS A 171 -11.28 -3.07 -19.31
CA HIS A 171 -12.40 -3.58 -18.51
C HIS A 171 -11.91 -4.65 -17.52
N LEU A 172 -11.12 -5.63 -17.98
CA LEU A 172 -10.53 -6.66 -17.12
C LEU A 172 -9.61 -6.05 -16.05
N PHE A 173 -8.71 -5.15 -16.45
CA PHE A 173 -7.82 -4.46 -15.51
C PHE A 173 -8.61 -3.68 -14.45
N SER A 174 -9.63 -2.93 -14.85
CA SER A 174 -10.48 -2.18 -13.92
C SER A 174 -11.22 -3.12 -12.96
N ARG A 175 -11.68 -4.28 -13.44
CA ARG A 175 -12.27 -5.31 -12.56
C ARG A 175 -11.26 -5.86 -11.56
N THR A 176 -10.03 -6.13 -11.97
CA THR A 176 -8.97 -6.56 -11.04
C THR A 176 -8.73 -5.51 -9.96
N MET A 177 -8.79 -4.21 -10.27
CA MET A 177 -8.59 -3.17 -9.27
C MET A 177 -9.74 -3.06 -8.26
N ILE A 178 -10.94 -3.52 -8.63
CA ILE A 178 -12.09 -3.57 -7.73
C ILE A 178 -12.07 -4.85 -6.89
N TYR A 179 -11.84 -6.01 -7.52
CA TYR A 179 -12.06 -7.32 -6.92
C TYR A 179 -10.79 -8.08 -6.53
N GLY A 180 -9.63 -7.63 -7.02
CA GLY A 180 -8.33 -8.22 -6.70
C GLY A 180 -7.94 -7.97 -5.25
N CYS A 181 -6.97 -8.74 -4.78
CA CYS A 181 -6.51 -8.69 -3.40
C CYS A 181 -5.72 -7.42 -3.15
N ALA A 182 -6.04 -6.70 -2.09
CA ALA A 182 -5.21 -5.63 -1.60
C ALA A 182 -4.02 -6.22 -0.84
N ASN A 183 -2.81 -5.77 -1.17
CA ASN A 183 -1.57 -6.24 -0.55
C ASN A 183 -0.73 -5.07 -0.02
N PRO A 184 -0.07 -5.25 1.14
CA PRO A 184 0.83 -4.24 1.69
C PRO A 184 2.10 -4.14 0.83
N GLY A 185 2.50 -2.91 0.53
CA GLY A 185 3.73 -2.62 -0.19
C GLY A 185 4.57 -1.54 0.47
N VAL A 186 5.86 -1.53 0.15
CA VAL A 186 6.80 -0.51 0.63
C VAL A 186 7.75 -0.09 -0.50
N VAL A 187 8.02 1.20 -0.60
CA VAL A 187 9.05 1.72 -1.51
C VAL A 187 10.41 1.31 -0.98
N VAL A 188 11.17 0.57 -1.79
CA VAL A 188 12.51 0.06 -1.42
C VAL A 188 13.65 0.78 -2.13
N ASP A 189 13.36 1.50 -3.20
CA ASP A 189 14.28 2.40 -3.90
C ASP A 189 13.45 3.42 -4.71
N ALA A 190 13.24 4.61 -4.15
CA ALA A 190 12.41 5.66 -4.73
C ALA A 190 12.97 6.19 -6.05
N ASP A 191 14.29 6.33 -6.14
CA ASP A 191 15.00 6.82 -7.33
C ASP A 191 14.82 5.88 -8.52
N LYS A 192 14.87 4.56 -8.28
CA LYS A 192 14.62 3.54 -9.31
C LYS A 192 13.13 3.22 -9.48
N GLY A 193 12.28 3.71 -8.60
CA GLY A 193 10.84 3.44 -8.57
C GLY A 193 10.51 2.02 -8.15
N LEU A 194 11.30 1.39 -7.28
CA LEU A 194 11.09 0.01 -6.84
C LEU A 194 10.17 -0.05 -5.62
N VAL A 195 9.15 -0.89 -5.71
CA VAL A 195 8.22 -1.19 -4.61
C VAL A 195 8.20 -2.69 -4.38
N ALA A 196 8.44 -3.11 -3.15
CA ALA A 196 8.26 -4.48 -2.69
C ALA A 196 6.84 -4.69 -2.18
N VAL A 197 6.23 -5.81 -2.55
CA VAL A 197 4.88 -6.20 -2.14
C VAL A 197 4.94 -7.65 -1.68
N ILE A 198 4.31 -7.96 -0.56
CA ILE A 198 4.20 -9.32 -0.04
C ILE A 198 2.79 -9.87 -0.27
N THR A 199 2.70 -11.16 -0.55
CA THR A 199 1.44 -11.90 -0.57
C THR A 199 1.69 -13.37 -0.29
N ASP A 200 0.64 -14.06 0.11
CA ASP A 200 0.59 -15.52 0.09
C ASP A 200 0.00 -15.96 -1.27
N LEU A 201 0.68 -16.89 -1.94
CA LEU A 201 0.23 -17.49 -3.20
C LEU A 201 -0.59 -18.77 -2.98
N ASP A 202 -0.84 -19.22 -1.74
CA ASP A 202 -1.70 -20.38 -1.48
C ASP A 202 -3.08 -20.21 -2.16
N CYS A 203 -3.53 -21.28 -2.81
CA CYS A 203 -4.85 -21.38 -3.42
C CYS A 203 -5.91 -21.93 -2.45
N GLY A 204 -5.59 -22.02 -1.16
CA GLY A 204 -6.41 -22.68 -0.13
C GLY A 204 -6.12 -24.16 0.01
N ALA A 205 -4.94 -24.62 -0.43
CA ALA A 205 -4.45 -25.97 -0.20
C ALA A 205 -3.87 -26.13 1.22
N GLY A 206 -3.66 -25.02 1.94
CA GLY A 206 -3.15 -25.00 3.31
C GLY A 206 -1.63 -25.06 3.41
N GLU A 207 -0.93 -24.95 2.28
CA GLU A 207 0.53 -24.79 2.24
C GLU A 207 0.84 -23.31 2.00
N GLU A 208 1.21 -22.59 3.06
CA GLU A 208 1.59 -21.17 2.95
C GLU A 208 2.67 -21.01 1.88
N HIS A 209 2.46 -20.08 0.95
CA HIS A 209 3.34 -19.78 -0.17
C HIS A 209 3.68 -18.28 -0.22
N TRP A 210 4.31 -17.78 0.85
CA TRP A 210 4.69 -16.38 0.95
C TRP A 210 5.78 -15.98 -0.05
N VAL A 211 5.52 -14.88 -0.75
CA VAL A 211 6.49 -14.29 -1.69
C VAL A 211 6.58 -12.79 -1.53
N ILE A 212 7.75 -12.24 -1.81
CA ILE A 212 7.91 -10.81 -2.12
C ILE A 212 8.12 -10.63 -3.61
N LYS A 213 7.35 -9.75 -4.22
CA LYS A 213 7.60 -9.26 -5.58
C LYS A 213 8.01 -7.80 -5.55
N ILE A 214 9.10 -7.50 -6.23
CA ILE A 214 9.58 -6.13 -6.43
C ILE A 214 9.29 -5.73 -7.87
N GLY A 215 8.45 -4.71 -8.02
CA GLY A 215 8.06 -4.13 -9.31
C GLY A 215 8.58 -2.71 -9.47
N LYS A 216 8.60 -2.22 -10.72
CA LYS A 216 8.97 -0.83 -11.05
C LYS A 216 7.71 -0.01 -11.31
N TYR A 217 7.60 1.14 -10.64
CA TYR A 217 6.44 2.00 -10.68
C TYR A 217 6.81 3.48 -10.87
N PRO A 218 5.90 4.27 -11.47
CA PRO A 218 6.10 5.71 -11.69
C PRO A 218 5.84 6.53 -10.41
N LEU A 219 6.70 6.38 -9.40
CA LEU A 219 6.51 6.96 -8.07
C LEU A 219 6.59 8.50 -8.05
N SER A 220 7.15 9.15 -9.06
CA SER A 220 7.35 10.61 -9.08
C SER A 220 6.06 11.42 -9.32
N LYS A 221 5.00 10.79 -9.86
CA LYS A 221 3.75 11.47 -10.23
C LYS A 221 2.50 10.86 -9.58
N MET A 222 2.69 10.00 -8.58
CA MET A 222 1.58 9.34 -7.92
C MET A 222 0.77 10.30 -7.04
N THR A 223 -0.48 9.94 -6.76
CA THR A 223 -1.33 10.71 -5.88
C THR A 223 -0.75 10.72 -4.47
N GLY A 224 -0.65 11.91 -3.88
CA GLY A 224 -0.03 12.12 -2.55
C GLY A 224 1.37 12.72 -2.60
N GLY A 225 1.97 12.83 -3.79
CA GLY A 225 3.33 13.34 -3.98
C GLY A 225 4.30 12.23 -4.40
N PRO A 226 5.56 12.59 -4.68
CA PRO A 226 6.60 11.61 -5.00
C PRO A 226 6.79 10.56 -3.90
N GLY A 227 7.07 9.32 -4.28
CA GLY A 227 7.42 8.27 -3.32
C GLY A 227 8.78 8.50 -2.67
N GLU A 228 8.91 8.04 -1.43
CA GLU A 228 10.14 8.10 -0.63
C GLU A 228 10.48 6.70 -0.10
N ASP A 229 11.76 6.41 0.13
CA ASP A 229 12.19 5.12 0.68
C ASP A 229 11.51 4.83 2.03
N GLY A 230 11.02 3.60 2.19
CA GLY A 230 10.27 3.17 3.37
C GLY A 230 8.80 3.62 3.38
N MET A 231 8.34 4.39 2.38
CA MET A 231 6.94 4.78 2.29
C MET A 231 6.05 3.54 2.11
N ARG A 232 5.08 3.41 3.01
CA ARG A 232 4.03 2.38 2.95
C ARG A 232 3.02 2.72 1.87
N LEU A 233 2.68 1.73 1.06
CA LEU A 233 1.76 1.83 -0.06
C LEU A 233 0.75 0.69 0.00
N GLY A 234 -0.48 0.99 -0.43
CA GLY A 234 -1.45 -0.04 -0.77
C GLY A 234 -1.29 -0.44 -2.22
N THR A 235 -1.34 -1.74 -2.47
CA THR A 235 -1.37 -2.30 -3.83
C THR A 235 -2.61 -3.15 -4.01
N VAL A 236 -3.02 -3.38 -5.26
CA VAL A 236 -4.05 -4.36 -5.61
C VAL A 236 -3.47 -5.31 -6.66
N ALA A 237 -3.67 -6.60 -6.48
CA ALA A 237 -3.09 -7.62 -7.34
C ALA A 237 -4.10 -8.61 -7.91
N GLY A 238 -3.79 -9.06 -9.12
CA GLY A 238 -4.32 -10.31 -9.68
C GLY A 238 -3.27 -11.42 -9.57
N TYR A 239 -3.74 -12.66 -9.47
CA TYR A 239 -2.90 -13.86 -9.36
C TYR A 239 -2.93 -14.63 -10.68
N ALA A 240 -1.84 -15.28 -11.03
CA ALA A 240 -1.70 -16.00 -12.28
C ALA A 240 -0.85 -17.25 -12.12
N GLY A 241 -1.11 -18.24 -12.96
CA GLY A 241 -0.38 -19.50 -13.00
C GLY A 241 -1.29 -20.72 -12.96
N ASP A 242 -0.67 -21.86 -12.76
CA ASP A 242 -1.35 -23.15 -12.65
C ASP A 242 -1.74 -23.45 -11.20
N ALA A 243 -3.01 -23.19 -10.88
CA ALA A 243 -3.56 -23.43 -9.55
C ALA A 243 -3.54 -24.92 -9.13
N SER A 244 -3.32 -25.87 -10.05
CA SER A 244 -3.24 -27.29 -9.70
C SER A 244 -2.02 -27.64 -8.84
N LYS A 245 -1.04 -26.73 -8.74
CA LYS A 245 0.14 -26.84 -7.86
C LYS A 245 -0.17 -26.59 -6.38
N GLY A 246 -1.42 -26.26 -6.04
CA GLY A 246 -1.81 -25.84 -4.68
C GLY A 246 -1.50 -24.37 -4.38
N HIS A 247 -0.75 -23.70 -5.25
CA HIS A 247 -0.44 -22.26 -5.14
C HIS A 247 -0.39 -21.62 -6.53
N TRP A 248 -0.54 -20.30 -6.60
CA TRP A 248 -0.32 -19.51 -7.80
C TRP A 248 1.18 -19.43 -8.15
N ASP A 249 1.51 -19.26 -9.44
CA ASP A 249 2.92 -19.12 -9.85
C ASP A 249 3.45 -17.71 -9.56
N THR A 250 2.59 -16.70 -9.71
CA THR A 250 2.93 -15.29 -9.49
C THR A 250 1.68 -14.45 -9.23
N PHE A 251 1.90 -13.20 -8.85
CA PHE A 251 0.87 -12.18 -8.75
C PHE A 251 1.39 -10.88 -9.35
N GLU A 252 0.51 -10.03 -9.87
CA GLU A 252 0.87 -8.73 -10.46
C GLU A 252 0.28 -7.59 -9.63
N PRO A 253 1.06 -7.01 -8.70
CA PRO A 253 0.58 -5.90 -7.88
C PRO A 253 0.62 -4.58 -8.63
N TYR A 254 -0.35 -3.71 -8.32
CA TYR A 254 -0.40 -2.35 -8.84
C TYR A 254 -0.54 -1.36 -7.69
N VAL A 255 0.35 -0.37 -7.65
CA VAL A 255 0.33 0.69 -6.63
C VAL A 255 -0.91 1.56 -6.78
N VAL A 256 -1.78 1.60 -5.77
CA VAL A 256 -3.07 2.31 -5.83
C VAL A 256 -2.89 3.82 -6.08
N ASN A 257 -1.86 4.43 -5.46
CA ASN A 257 -1.52 5.84 -5.66
C ASN A 257 -1.20 6.16 -7.13
N CYS A 258 -0.77 5.17 -7.91
CA CYS A 258 -0.46 5.34 -9.33
C CYS A 258 -1.69 5.23 -10.24
N LEU A 259 -2.85 4.82 -9.71
CA LEU A 259 -4.04 4.46 -10.49
C LEU A 259 -5.25 5.36 -10.23
N THR A 260 -5.32 6.02 -9.08
CA THR A 260 -6.45 6.87 -8.71
C THR A 260 -6.01 8.16 -8.04
N ARG A 261 -6.79 9.22 -8.25
CA ARG A 261 -6.63 10.51 -7.56
C ARG A 261 -7.45 10.59 -6.27
N ASP A 262 -8.26 9.58 -5.98
CA ASP A 262 -9.08 9.51 -4.77
C ASP A 262 -8.23 9.19 -3.52
N LYS A 263 -7.80 10.25 -2.83
CA LYS A 263 -7.05 10.16 -1.57
C LYS A 263 -7.81 9.40 -0.47
N LYS A 264 -9.14 9.49 -0.43
CA LYS A 264 -9.95 8.76 0.57
C LYS A 264 -9.87 7.26 0.30
N ARG A 265 -9.97 6.85 -0.97
CA ARG A 265 -9.83 5.44 -1.36
C ARG A 265 -8.42 4.91 -1.07
N ILE A 266 -7.38 5.67 -1.39
CA ILE A 266 -5.98 5.30 -1.06
C ILE A 266 -5.84 5.05 0.45
N LYS A 267 -6.33 5.97 1.29
CA LYS A 267 -6.29 5.82 2.74
C LYS A 267 -7.07 4.60 3.21
N LYS A 268 -8.25 4.32 2.62
CA LYS A 268 -9.05 3.13 2.93
C LYS A 268 -8.30 1.83 2.63
N VAL A 269 -7.65 1.71 1.46
CA VAL A 269 -6.86 0.51 1.13
C VAL A 269 -5.73 0.33 2.13
N LEU A 270 -4.96 1.39 2.43
CA LEU A 270 -3.88 1.34 3.42
C LEU A 270 -4.36 0.92 4.82
N ALA A 271 -5.56 1.33 5.22
CA ALA A 271 -6.14 0.98 6.51
C ALA A 271 -6.62 -0.48 6.60
N THR A 272 -6.71 -1.20 5.47
CA THR A 272 -7.07 -2.63 5.49
C THR A 272 -5.94 -3.54 5.96
N PHE A 273 -4.70 -3.03 6.04
CA PHE A 273 -3.54 -3.82 6.45
C PHE A 273 -3.31 -3.73 7.95
N SER A 274 -3.33 -4.89 8.60
CA SER A 274 -3.04 -5.08 10.02
C SER A 274 -1.56 -4.83 10.35
N ALA A 275 -1.24 -4.75 11.64
CA ALA A 275 0.16 -4.72 12.08
C ALA A 275 0.93 -5.98 11.63
N ARG A 276 0.27 -7.14 11.66
CA ARG A 276 0.81 -8.42 11.19
C ARG A 276 1.24 -8.35 9.72
N ASP A 277 0.41 -7.77 8.84
CA ASP A 277 0.71 -7.60 7.41
C ASP A 277 2.01 -6.82 7.18
N TRP A 278 2.21 -5.74 7.95
CA TRP A 278 3.43 -4.95 7.88
C TRP A 278 4.65 -5.69 8.44
N VAL A 279 4.48 -6.48 9.49
CA VAL A 279 5.55 -7.32 10.04
C VAL A 279 5.94 -8.40 9.04
N MET A 280 4.98 -9.06 8.40
CA MET A 280 5.22 -10.03 7.32
C MET A 280 6.06 -9.44 6.21
N LEU A 281 5.65 -8.28 5.68
CA LEU A 281 6.40 -7.59 4.63
C LEU A 281 7.84 -7.30 5.06
N ASN A 282 8.03 -6.76 6.26
CA ASN A 282 9.35 -6.37 6.76
C ASN A 282 10.25 -7.57 7.04
N GLU A 283 9.72 -8.66 7.59
CA GLU A 283 10.50 -9.88 7.84
C GLU A 283 10.85 -10.58 6.53
N GLY A 284 9.90 -10.70 5.59
CA GLY A 284 10.18 -11.28 4.28
C GLY A 284 11.20 -10.47 3.49
N LEU A 285 11.18 -9.14 3.61
CA LEU A 285 12.07 -8.27 2.86
C LEU A 285 13.55 -8.44 3.27
N LYS A 286 13.82 -8.93 4.48
CA LYS A 286 15.18 -9.25 4.95
C LYS A 286 15.79 -10.44 4.22
N GLU A 287 14.95 -11.32 3.68
CA GLU A 287 15.37 -12.51 2.92
C GLU A 287 15.64 -12.18 1.45
N VAL A 288 15.20 -11.00 0.97
CA VAL A 288 15.42 -10.55 -0.42
C VAL A 288 16.84 -9.98 -0.60
N PRO A 289 17.61 -10.44 -1.60
CA PRO A 289 18.96 -9.95 -1.85
C PRO A 289 19.03 -8.45 -2.14
N THR A 290 20.06 -7.80 -1.58
CA THR A 290 20.41 -6.40 -1.86
C THR A 290 21.64 -6.31 -2.77
N PRO A 291 21.76 -5.27 -3.63
CA PRO A 291 20.78 -4.21 -3.87
C PRO A 291 19.50 -4.74 -4.54
N TYR A 292 18.35 -4.18 -4.17
CA TYR A 292 17.06 -4.62 -4.69
C TYR A 292 16.97 -4.49 -6.20
N LYS A 293 16.33 -5.47 -6.83
CA LYS A 293 16.06 -5.55 -8.27
C LYS A 293 14.61 -5.96 -8.47
N THR A 294 14.10 -5.86 -9.69
CA THR A 294 12.78 -6.40 -10.03
C THR A 294 12.82 -7.92 -10.05
N GLY A 295 11.80 -8.57 -9.51
CA GLY A 295 11.72 -10.03 -9.43
C GLY A 295 10.71 -10.51 -8.39
N GLN A 296 10.64 -11.82 -8.19
CA GLN A 296 9.83 -12.47 -7.16
C GLN A 296 10.71 -13.44 -6.39
N TRP A 297 10.61 -13.43 -5.07
CA TRP A 297 11.36 -14.29 -4.16
C TRP A 297 10.41 -15.01 -3.23
N ARG A 298 10.65 -16.31 -3.05
CA ARG A 298 10.04 -17.07 -1.96
C ARG A 298 10.67 -16.62 -0.66
N VAL A 299 9.83 -16.40 0.34
CA VAL A 299 10.24 -15.89 1.66
C VAL A 299 9.42 -16.59 2.74
N LEU A 300 9.86 -16.44 3.99
CA LEU A 300 9.15 -16.91 5.17
C LEU A 300 8.90 -18.43 5.20
N GLU A 301 9.71 -19.23 4.52
CA GLU A 301 9.57 -20.69 4.43
C GLU A 301 9.60 -21.37 5.82
N ASP A 302 10.37 -20.82 6.75
CA ASP A 302 10.53 -21.37 8.09
C ASP A 302 9.33 -21.12 9.03
N LEU A 303 8.29 -20.36 8.62
CA LEU A 303 7.14 -20.09 9.49
C LEU A 303 6.25 -21.32 9.75
N GLY A 304 6.27 -22.32 8.87
CA GLY A 304 5.52 -23.57 9.03
C GLY A 304 6.35 -24.74 9.60
N ALA A 305 7.59 -24.51 10.00
CA ALA A 305 8.54 -25.53 10.43
C ALA A 305 8.72 -25.53 11.95
N GLU A 306 7.64 -25.76 12.71
CA GLU A 306 7.69 -26.14 14.14
C GLU A 306 6.76 -27.33 14.42
#